data_AF-A0A2H6H1N0-F1
#
_entry.id   AF-A0A2H6H1N0-F1
#
_cell.length_a   1.000
_cell.length_b   1.000
_cell.length_c   1.000
_cell.angle_alpha   90.00
_cell.angle_beta   90.00
_cell.angle_gamma   90.00
#
_symmetry.space_group_name_H-M   'P 1'
#
loop_
_entity.id
_entity.type
_entity.pdbx_description
1 polymer ?
#
loop_
_entity_poly.entity_id
_entity_poly.type
_entity_poly.pdbx_seq_one_letter_code
_entity_poly.pdbx_strand_id
1 'polypeptide(L)' 'MKYIKPSMKFNPGLKKYEPELPLRKRGRKVQSKVDWKWILIILGSLIIIGLMSYWLMVYY' A
#
# COMPACT_ATOMS: atom_id res chain seq x y z
N MET A 1 -33.65 2.45 -1.43
CA MET A 1 -32.60 1.59 -0.82
C MET A 1 -32.70 0.19 -1.45
N LYS A 2 -31.63 -0.31 -2.07
CA LYS A 2 -31.59 -1.69 -2.62
C LYS A 2 -31.25 -2.65 -1.47
N TYR A 3 -32.21 -3.49 -1.06
CA TYR A 3 -31.98 -4.54 -0.08
C TYR A 3 -31.22 -5.70 -0.74
N ILE A 4 -29.92 -5.83 -0.45
CA ILE A 4 -29.12 -6.98 -0.87
C ILE A 4 -29.43 -8.10 0.13
N LYS A 5 -30.17 -9.14 -0.32
CA LYS A 5 -30.41 -10.33 0.50
C LYS A 5 -29.07 -11.07 0.66
N PRO A 6 -28.57 -11.30 1.88
CA PRO A 6 -27.37 -12.09 2.08
C PRO A 6 -27.62 -13.54 1.62
N SER A 7 -26.68 -14.09 0.85
CA SER A 7 -26.63 -15.51 0.49
C SER A 7 -26.56 -16.33 1.78
N MET A 8 -27.42 -17.34 1.91
CA MET A 8 -27.44 -18.23 3.08
C MET A 8 -26.77 -19.55 2.73
N LYS A 9 -25.81 -19.98 3.56
CA LYS A 9 -25.13 -21.26 3.40
C LYS A 9 -25.54 -22.22 4.52
N PHE A 10 -25.89 -23.44 4.15
CA PHE A 10 -26.20 -24.49 5.12
C PHE A 10 -24.91 -24.98 5.79
N ASN A 11 -24.85 -24.88 7.12
CA ASN A 11 -23.75 -25.41 7.91
C ASN A 11 -24.14 -26.80 8.45
N PRO A 12 -23.61 -27.91 7.89
CA PRO A 12 -24.02 -29.26 8.28
C PRO A 12 -23.62 -29.62 9.71
N GLY A 13 -22.58 -28.99 10.27
CA GLY A 13 -22.15 -29.22 11.66
C GLY A 13 -23.09 -28.61 12.70
N LEU A 14 -23.79 -27.52 12.35
CA LEU A 14 -24.76 -26.85 13.22
C LEU A 14 -26.21 -27.13 12.83
N LYS A 15 -26.44 -27.87 11.73
CA LYS A 15 -27.75 -28.12 11.12
C LYS A 15 -28.58 -26.84 10.95
N LYS A 16 -27.93 -25.72 10.66
CA LYS A 16 -28.53 -24.39 10.58
C LYS A 16 -28.05 -23.65 9.35
N TYR A 17 -28.90 -22.78 8.83
CA TYR A 17 -28.54 -21.85 7.75
C TYR A 17 -27.93 -20.60 8.36
N GLU A 18 -26.69 -20.31 8.00
CA GLU A 18 -25.99 -19.12 8.45
C GLU A 18 -25.86 -18.14 7.27
N PRO A 19 -26.09 -16.84 7.49
CA PRO A 19 -25.84 -15.84 6.46
C PRO A 19 -24.34 -15.80 6.18
N GLU A 20 -23.97 -15.85 4.90
CA GLU A 20 -22.59 -15.63 4.49
C GLU A 20 -22.24 -14.16 4.80
N LEU A 21 -21.56 -13.95 5.93
CA LEU A 21 -20.98 -12.67 6.25
C LEU A 21 -20.00 -12.32 5.12
N PRO A 22 -20.04 -11.11 4.54
CA PRO A 22 -19.04 -10.70 3.59
C PRO A 22 -17.71 -10.68 4.34
N LEU A 23 -16.92 -11.74 4.16
CA LEU A 23 -15.57 -11.83 4.68
C LEU A 23 -14.82 -10.67 4.05
N ARG A 24 -14.65 -9.59 4.80
CA ARG A 24 -13.93 -8.40 4.40
C ARG A 24 -12.51 -8.87 4.11
N LYS A 25 -12.21 -9.15 2.84
CA LYS A 25 -10.90 -9.59 2.36
C LYS A 25 -9.90 -8.48 2.63
N ARG A 26 -9.44 -8.38 3.88
CA ARG A 26 -8.46 -7.39 4.32
C ARG A 26 -7.09 -8.00 4.07
N GLY A 27 -6.74 -8.03 2.79
CA GLY A 27 -5.43 -8.42 2.29
C GLY A 27 -5.01 -7.45 1.21
N ARG A 28 -5.04 -6.13 1.50
CA ARG A 28 -4.29 -5.19 0.66
C ARG A 28 -2.82 -5.51 0.90
N LYS A 29 -2.26 -6.36 0.05
CA LYS A 29 -0.82 -6.35 -0.20
C LYS A 29 -0.49 -4.90 -0.55
N VAL A 30 0.19 -4.22 0.35
CA VAL A 30 0.76 -2.90 0.08
C VAL A 30 1.81 -3.16 -0.99
N GLN A 31 1.40 -3.15 -2.26
CA GLN A 31 2.33 -3.05 -3.36
C GLN A 31 2.92 -1.65 -3.25
N SER A 32 4.04 -1.50 -2.54
CA SER A 32 4.89 -0.35 -2.71
C SER A 32 5.45 -0.43 -4.13
N LYS A 33 4.72 0.13 -5.09
CA LYS A 33 5.31 0.51 -6.36
C LYS A 33 6.24 1.66 -6.03
N VAL A 34 7.48 1.33 -5.70
CA VAL A 34 8.54 2.32 -5.58
C VAL A 34 8.76 2.87 -6.97
N ASP A 35 8.27 4.08 -7.19
CA ASP A 35 8.40 4.78 -8.46
C ASP A 35 9.86 5.15 -8.68
N TRP A 36 10.49 4.58 -9.71
CA TRP A 36 11.90 4.78 -10.06
C TRP A 36 12.28 6.27 -10.23
N LYS A 37 11.30 7.11 -10.58
CA LYS A 37 11.45 8.56 -10.64
C LYS A 37 11.89 9.17 -9.30
N TRP A 38 11.36 8.68 -8.17
CA TRP A 38 11.76 9.17 -6.85
C TRP A 38 13.19 8.81 -6.50
N ILE A 39 13.66 7.63 -6.92
CA ILE A 39 15.05 7.20 -6.71
C ILE A 39 16.00 8.15 -7.45
N LEU A 40 15.69 8.51 -8.70
CA LEU A 40 16.49 9.46 -9.48
C LEU A 40 16.53 10.86 -8.87
N ILE A 41 15.40 11.34 -8.34
CA ILE A 41 15.33 12.66 -7.67
C ILE A 41 16.22 12.68 -6.42
N ILE A 42 16.17 11.62 -5.60
CA ILE A 42 16.99 11.49 -4.39
C ILE A 42 18.48 11.39 -4.74
N LEU A 43 18.82 10.65 -5.80
CA LEU A 43 20.21 10.54 -6.24
C LEU A 43 20.76 11.89 -6.72
N GLY A 44 19.96 12.62 -7.51
CA GLY A 44 20.33 13.95 -8.00
C GLY A 44 20.51 14.97 -6.87
N SER A 45 19.63 14.95 -5.87
CA SER A 45 19.75 15.88 -4.74
C SER A 45 21.01 15.64 -3.90
N LEU A 46 21.39 14.38 -3.68
CA LEU A 46 22.64 14.04 -2.98
C LEU A 46 23.87 14.58 -3.71
N ILE A 47 23.91 14.49 -5.04
CA ILE A 47 25.03 15.00 -5.85
C ILE A 47 25.13 16.53 -5.73
N ILE A 48 24.00 17.23 -5.79
CA ILE A 48 23.96 18.69 -5.68
C ILE A 48 24.44 19.14 -4.30
N ILE A 49 23.97 18.49 -3.23
CA ILE A 49 24.40 18.79 -1.86
C ILE A 49 25.91 18.54 -1.70
N GLY A 50 26.41 17.43 -2.25
CA GLY A 50 27.85 17.12 -2.26
C GLY A 50 28.67 18.20 -2.94
N LEU A 51 28.26 18.64 -4.12
CA LEU A 51 28.94 19.72 -4.86
C LEU A 51 28.89 21.05 -4.10
N MET A 52 27.76 21.41 -3.49
CA MET A 52 27.66 22.61 -2.68
C MET A 52 28.60 22.57 -1.47
N SER A 53 28.67 21.43 -0.77
CA SER A 53 29.57 21.27 0.37
C SER A 53 31.05 21.34 -0.02
N TYR A 54 31.41 20.74 -1.17
CA TYR A 54 32.75 20.84 -1.72
C TYR A 54 33.12 22.29 -2.09
N TRP A 55 32.22 23.01 -2.76
CA TRP A 55 32.41 24.43 -3.05
C TRP A 55 32.61 25.24 -1.76
N LEU A 56 31.79 25.00 -0.74
CA LEU A 56 31.92 25.71 0.53
C LEU A 56 33.26 25.42 1.22
N MET A 57 33.77 24.19 1.12
CA MET A 57 35.09 23.80 1.65
C MET A 57 36.27 24.37 0.85
N VAL A 58 36.11 24.58 -0.46
CA VAL A 58 37.19 25.12 -1.31
C VAL A 58 37.35 26.64 -1.13
N TYR A 59 36.25 27.34 -0.86
CA TYR A 59 36.24 28.80 -0.76
C TYR A 59 36.46 29.34 0.67
N TYR A 60 36.51 28.46 1.67
CA TYR A 60 36.67 28.80 3.09
C TYR A 60 37.92 28.10 3.64
#